data_AF-A0A813DE70-F1
#
_entry.id   AF-A0A813DE70-F1
#
_cell.length_a   1.000
_cell.length_b   1.000
_cell.length_c   1.000
_cell.angle_alpha   90.00
_cell.angle_beta   90.00
_cell.angle_gamma   90.00
#
_symmetry.space_group_name_H-M   'P 1'
#
loop_
_entity.id
_entity.type
_entity.pdbx_description
1 polymer ?
#
loop_
_entity_poly.entity_id
_entity_poly.type
_entity_poly.pdbx_seq_one_letter_code
_entity_poly.pdbx_strand_id
1 'polypeptide(L)'
;MTSCPPFAPRLSVLFEHLPRPVLQFWHFQKVETEVDAAMMFTSSADLLSALEQHGQFSADELFDAARAWEAVRLDAGMTIRARTVTLVSERIRPPAAATKAALRFARPKSAAWVAPSSSDSGKRLRVAPVDAGILPVVGSAQTLSAGRPVDAEQGEQDRLSIKAEAVWQAFLEVGSEGTLWEDLPDEHMLGLRTLILRPVLRLQSKRVGALLSSLRRWKVWCHEQKIDFTKASVVQLGRFLNHVAERGPTAAAALHQQLAWWQGTLGFPIQIQAGLLADFLPSAYARPFGGCSSSS
;
A
#
# COMPACT_ATOMS: atom_id res chain seq x y z
N MET A 1 -27.91 28.88 -13.34
CA MET A 1 -27.49 28.45 -11.99
C MET A 1 -27.56 26.93 -11.95
N THR A 2 -26.46 26.25 -12.28
CA THR A 2 -26.36 24.79 -12.22
C THR A 2 -26.19 24.38 -10.77
N SER A 3 -27.17 23.68 -10.20
CA SER A 3 -27.05 23.11 -8.85
C SER A 3 -25.91 22.10 -8.85
N CYS A 4 -24.96 22.25 -7.93
CA CYS A 4 -23.94 21.22 -7.70
C CYS A 4 -24.66 19.92 -7.27
N PRO A 5 -24.25 18.75 -7.80
CA PRO A 5 -24.83 17.48 -7.37
C PRO A 5 -24.58 17.28 -5.87
N PRO A 6 -25.50 16.66 -5.12
CA PRO A 6 -25.32 16.48 -3.67
C PRO A 6 -24.19 15.48 -3.40
N PHE A 7 -23.35 15.77 -2.40
CA PHE A 7 -22.39 14.79 -1.88
C PHE A 7 -23.11 13.69 -1.09
N ALA A 8 -22.40 12.61 -0.75
CA ALA A 8 -22.90 11.65 0.25
C ALA A 8 -23.33 12.39 1.55
N PRO A 9 -24.34 11.89 2.29
CA PRO A 9 -24.97 12.64 3.39
C PRO A 9 -23.97 13.10 4.45
N ARG A 10 -23.00 12.24 4.77
CA ARG A 10 -22.02 12.50 5.82
C ARG A 10 -20.92 13.48 5.36
N LEU A 11 -20.46 13.36 4.12
CA LEU A 11 -19.56 14.35 3.51
C LEU A 11 -20.24 15.72 3.37
N SER A 12 -21.55 15.75 3.10
CA SER A 12 -22.33 17.00 3.00
C SER A 12 -22.31 17.79 4.31
N VAL A 13 -22.40 17.12 5.47
CA VAL A 13 -22.31 17.76 6.79
C VAL A 13 -20.91 18.35 7.01
N LEU A 14 -19.87 17.62 6.62
CA LEU A 14 -18.49 18.08 6.80
C LEU A 14 -18.12 19.23 5.86
N PHE A 15 -18.77 19.32 4.71
CA PHE A 15 -18.55 20.35 3.69
C PHE A 15 -19.56 21.50 3.75
N GLU A 16 -20.51 21.49 4.68
CA GLU A 16 -21.59 22.49 4.77
C GLU A 16 -21.07 23.92 4.90
N HIS A 17 -19.95 24.10 5.59
CA HIS A 17 -19.35 25.41 5.85
C HIS A 17 -18.34 25.84 4.78
N LEU A 18 -18.07 24.99 3.78
CA LEU A 18 -17.06 25.31 2.78
C LEU A 18 -17.58 26.33 1.76
N PRO A 19 -16.71 27.23 1.32
CA PRO A 19 -17.06 28.22 0.30
C PRO A 19 -17.31 27.54 -1.04
N ARG A 20 -18.25 28.09 -1.83
CA ARG A 20 -18.70 27.50 -3.11
C ARG A 20 -17.54 27.16 -4.08
N PRO A 21 -16.49 28.00 -4.24
CA PRO A 21 -15.37 27.66 -5.12
C PRO A 21 -14.64 26.38 -4.68
N VAL A 22 -14.52 26.14 -3.37
CA VAL A 22 -13.90 24.92 -2.82
C VAL A 22 -14.80 23.72 -3.06
N LEU A 23 -16.13 23.86 -2.90
CA LEU A 23 -17.07 22.78 -3.23
C LEU A 23 -17.02 22.40 -4.71
N GLN A 24 -16.89 23.39 -5.60
CA GLN A 24 -16.72 23.16 -7.04
C GLN A 24 -15.44 22.40 -7.36
N PHE A 25 -14.34 22.69 -6.65
CA PHE A 25 -13.10 21.92 -6.76
C PHE A 25 -13.34 20.44 -6.41
N TRP A 26 -14.00 20.15 -5.28
CA TRP A 26 -14.29 18.76 -4.88
C TRP A 26 -15.17 18.02 -5.89
N HIS A 27 -16.17 18.69 -6.48
CA HIS A 27 -16.98 18.13 -7.56
C HIS A 27 -16.19 17.92 -8.85
N PHE A 28 -15.31 18.85 -9.21
CA PHE A 28 -14.43 18.72 -10.38
C PHE A 28 -13.53 17.49 -10.24
N GLN A 29 -13.07 17.22 -9.02
CA GLN A 29 -12.27 16.04 -8.68
C GLN A 29 -13.10 14.74 -8.55
N LYS A 30 -14.42 14.79 -8.80
CA LYS A 30 -15.36 13.66 -8.73
C LYS A 30 -15.33 12.94 -7.37
N VAL A 31 -15.22 13.71 -6.29
CA VAL A 31 -15.27 13.15 -4.94
C VAL A 31 -16.72 12.93 -4.55
N GLU A 32 -17.09 11.66 -4.32
CA GLU A 32 -18.46 11.26 -3.96
C GLU A 32 -18.57 10.86 -2.49
N THR A 33 -17.55 10.20 -1.93
CA THR A 33 -17.55 9.68 -0.57
C THR A 33 -16.44 10.24 0.32
N GLU A 34 -16.58 10.07 1.63
CA GLU A 34 -15.59 10.45 2.65
C GLU A 34 -14.25 9.72 2.44
N VAL A 35 -14.31 8.48 1.97
CA VAL A 35 -13.11 7.67 1.70
C VAL A 35 -12.37 8.23 0.50
N ASP A 36 -13.07 8.64 -0.56
CA ASP A 36 -12.47 9.24 -1.76
C ASP A 36 -11.73 10.54 -1.39
N ALA A 37 -12.41 11.43 -0.66
CA ALA A 37 -11.85 12.68 -0.16
C ALA A 37 -10.59 12.47 0.71
N ALA A 38 -10.64 11.49 1.63
CA ALA A 38 -9.55 11.17 2.52
C ALA A 38 -8.35 10.53 1.81
N MET A 39 -8.58 9.75 0.75
CA MET A 39 -7.53 9.05 -0.01
C MET A 39 -6.92 9.88 -1.14
N MET A 40 -7.57 10.98 -1.51
CA MET A 40 -7.16 11.83 -2.61
C MET A 40 -5.82 12.53 -2.35
N PHE A 41 -5.63 13.07 -1.15
CA PHE A 41 -4.43 13.81 -0.73
C PHE A 41 -3.70 13.05 0.38
N THR A 42 -2.37 13.16 0.43
CA THR A 42 -1.59 12.51 1.50
C THR A 42 -1.36 13.42 2.70
N SER A 43 -1.42 14.73 2.48
CA SER A 43 -1.25 15.77 3.48
C SER A 43 -2.17 16.96 3.21
N SER A 44 -2.40 17.81 4.21
CA SER A 44 -3.11 19.08 4.02
C SER A 44 -2.34 20.02 3.09
N ALA A 45 -1.00 19.97 3.09
CA ALA A 45 -0.17 20.73 2.17
C ALA A 45 -0.42 20.32 0.70
N ASP A 46 -0.60 19.03 0.41
CA ASP A 46 -0.91 18.55 -0.93
C ASP A 46 -2.27 19.10 -1.42
N LEU A 47 -3.26 19.14 -0.53
CA LEU A 47 -4.58 19.71 -0.81
C LEU A 47 -4.47 21.21 -1.12
N LEU A 48 -3.75 21.95 -0.28
CA LEU A 48 -3.56 23.40 -0.46
C LEU A 48 -2.86 23.69 -1.79
N SER A 49 -1.80 22.97 -2.13
CA SER A 49 -1.14 23.10 -3.43
C SER A 49 -2.07 22.78 -4.60
N ALA A 50 -2.96 21.79 -4.46
CA ALA A 50 -3.91 21.45 -5.50
C ALA A 50 -5.01 22.52 -5.67
N LEU A 51 -5.45 23.14 -4.56
CA LEU A 51 -6.38 24.27 -4.59
C LEU A 51 -5.74 25.49 -5.24
N GLU A 52 -4.52 25.86 -4.84
CA GLU A 52 -3.78 26.98 -5.44
C GLU A 52 -3.56 26.81 -6.96
N GLN A 53 -3.38 25.57 -7.43
CA GLN A 53 -3.29 25.28 -8.86
C GLN A 53 -4.62 25.42 -9.61
N HIS A 54 -5.74 25.22 -8.92
CA HIS A 54 -7.08 25.27 -9.53
C HIS A 54 -7.67 26.68 -9.55
N GLY A 55 -7.20 27.58 -8.68
CA GLY A 55 -7.71 28.95 -8.64
C GLY A 55 -7.09 29.80 -7.55
N GLN A 56 -7.51 31.06 -7.49
CA GLN A 56 -7.16 31.97 -6.42
C GLN A 56 -8.17 31.83 -5.29
N PHE A 57 -7.67 31.41 -4.13
CA PHE A 57 -8.44 31.28 -2.90
C PHE A 57 -7.84 32.21 -1.85
N SER A 58 -8.67 32.77 -0.99
CA SER A 58 -8.20 33.52 0.17
C SER A 58 -7.62 32.58 1.24
N ALA A 59 -6.77 33.13 2.12
CA ALA A 59 -6.12 32.36 3.18
C ALA A 59 -7.15 31.69 4.12
N ASP A 60 -8.27 32.36 4.39
CA ASP A 60 -9.34 31.84 5.24
C ASP A 60 -10.04 30.64 4.57
N GLU A 61 -10.34 30.74 3.26
CA GLU A 61 -10.96 29.64 2.51
C GLU A 61 -10.05 28.40 2.42
N LEU A 62 -8.74 28.63 2.25
CA LEU A 62 -7.74 27.57 2.26
C LEU A 62 -7.63 26.90 3.63
N PHE A 63 -7.67 27.69 4.71
CA PHE A 63 -7.64 27.19 6.07
C PHE A 63 -8.89 26.34 6.39
N ASP A 64 -10.07 26.82 6.02
CA ASP A 64 -11.32 26.08 6.20
C ASP A 64 -11.36 24.79 5.37
N ALA A 65 -10.84 24.83 4.14
CA ALA A 65 -10.70 23.63 3.30
C ALA A 65 -9.77 22.59 3.93
N ALA A 66 -8.61 23.01 4.44
CA ALA A 66 -7.67 22.12 5.12
C ALA A 66 -8.28 21.51 6.40
N ARG A 67 -9.03 22.31 7.17
CA ARG A 67 -9.71 21.86 8.38
C ARG A 67 -10.83 20.86 8.08
N ALA A 68 -11.64 21.13 7.07
CA ALA A 68 -12.70 20.21 6.63
C ALA A 68 -12.11 18.89 6.14
N TRP A 69 -11.02 18.93 5.38
CA TRP A 69 -10.34 17.72 4.92
C TRP A 69 -9.73 16.90 6.06
N GLU A 70 -9.10 17.54 7.05
CA GLU A 70 -8.63 16.86 8.27
C GLU A 70 -9.78 16.14 9.00
N ALA A 71 -10.94 16.79 9.12
CA ALA A 71 -12.14 16.19 9.73
C ALA A 71 -12.66 14.99 8.92
N VAL A 72 -12.72 15.11 7.59
CA VAL A 72 -13.09 14.00 6.69
C VAL A 72 -12.10 12.84 6.80
N ARG A 73 -10.81 13.12 6.87
CA ARG A 73 -9.77 12.08 7.03
C ARG A 73 -9.93 11.32 8.35
N LEU A 74 -10.24 12.03 9.43
CA LEU A 74 -10.49 11.42 10.74
C LEU A 74 -11.76 10.57 10.72
N ASP A 75 -12.86 11.07 10.15
CA ASP A 75 -14.12 10.32 10.07
C ASP A 75 -14.04 9.10 9.14
N ALA A 76 -13.39 9.24 7.98
CA ALA A 76 -13.11 8.12 7.09
C ALA A 76 -12.26 7.05 7.79
N GLY A 77 -11.27 7.46 8.59
CA GLY A 77 -10.49 6.56 9.43
C GLY A 77 -11.34 5.80 10.45
N MET A 78 -12.30 6.47 11.10
CA MET A 78 -13.25 5.82 12.02
C MET A 78 -14.20 4.87 11.29
N THR A 79 -14.70 5.26 10.12
CA THR A 79 -15.64 4.46 9.31
C THR A 79 -14.98 3.20 8.76
N ILE A 80 -13.73 3.30 8.30
CA ILE A 80 -12.92 2.15 7.87
C ILE A 80 -12.66 1.21 9.07
N ARG A 81 -12.31 1.77 10.24
CA ARG A 81 -12.12 0.98 11.48
C ARG A 81 -13.41 0.28 11.91
N ALA A 82 -14.55 0.97 11.90
CA ALA A 82 -15.84 0.41 12.25
C ALA A 82 -16.25 -0.73 11.30
N ARG A 83 -16.08 -0.54 9.98
CA ARG A 83 -16.30 -1.60 8.98
C ARG A 83 -15.39 -2.80 9.19
N THR A 84 -14.13 -2.56 9.56
CA THR A 84 -13.19 -3.64 9.88
C THR A 84 -13.64 -4.43 11.11
N VAL A 85 -14.11 -3.73 12.16
CA VAL A 85 -14.62 -4.37 13.38
C VAL A 85 -15.92 -5.14 13.12
N THR A 86 -16.84 -4.64 12.29
CA THR A 86 -18.07 -5.36 11.95
C THR A 86 -17.77 -6.61 11.12
N LEU A 87 -16.88 -6.54 10.13
CA LEU A 87 -16.45 -7.72 9.36
C LEU A 87 -15.73 -8.75 10.22
N VAL A 88 -14.95 -8.31 11.22
CA VAL A 88 -14.32 -9.20 12.21
C VAL A 88 -15.34 -9.79 13.19
N SER A 89 -16.39 -9.04 13.55
CA SER A 89 -17.41 -9.48 14.50
C SER A 89 -18.41 -10.45 13.87
N GLU A 90 -18.77 -10.26 12.60
CA GLU A 90 -19.56 -11.22 11.81
C GLU A 90 -18.81 -12.55 11.64
N ARG A 91 -17.47 -12.49 11.58
CA ARG A 91 -16.57 -13.65 11.52
C ARG A 91 -16.43 -14.43 12.84
N ILE A 92 -16.83 -13.85 13.98
CA ILE A 92 -16.76 -14.50 15.30
C ILE A 92 -18.13 -15.02 15.77
N ARG A 93 -19.18 -14.95 14.95
CA ARG A 93 -20.47 -15.60 15.27
C ARG A 93 -20.43 -17.05 14.78
N PRO A 94 -20.13 -18.06 15.62
CA PRO A 94 -20.33 -19.45 15.21
C PRO A 94 -21.83 -19.66 14.92
N PRO A 95 -22.18 -20.48 13.92
CA PRO A 95 -23.56 -20.93 13.77
C PRO A 95 -23.94 -21.70 15.04
N ALA A 96 -24.95 -21.20 15.76
CA ALA A 96 -25.42 -21.73 17.03
C ALA A 96 -25.98 -23.19 16.96
N ALA A 97 -25.81 -23.89 15.84
CA ALA A 97 -26.33 -25.23 15.60
C ALA A 97 -25.26 -26.34 15.50
N ALA A 98 -23.95 -26.03 15.44
CA ALA A 98 -22.92 -27.05 15.16
C ALA A 98 -22.14 -27.56 16.40
N THR A 99 -22.31 -26.97 17.57
CA THR A 99 -21.45 -27.21 18.75
C THR A 99 -21.97 -28.27 19.72
N LYS A 100 -22.44 -29.42 19.23
CA LYS A 100 -22.69 -30.60 20.08
C LYS A 100 -22.19 -31.94 19.54
N ALA A 101 -21.71 -32.02 18.29
CA ALA A 101 -21.36 -33.31 17.67
C ALA A 101 -19.85 -33.63 17.60
N ALA A 102 -18.94 -32.66 17.77
CA ALA A 102 -17.52 -32.85 17.43
C ALA A 102 -16.57 -33.12 18.63
N LEU A 103 -17.07 -33.43 19.82
CA LEU A 103 -16.26 -33.65 21.04
C LEU A 103 -16.25 -35.11 21.52
N ARG A 104 -16.36 -36.07 20.61
CA ARG A 104 -16.09 -37.49 20.87
C ARG A 104 -15.31 -38.01 19.67
N PHE A 105 -14.27 -38.80 19.93
CA PHE A 105 -13.29 -39.35 18.98
C PHE A 105 -12.10 -38.45 18.64
N ALA A 106 -11.08 -38.49 19.51
CA ALA A 106 -9.78 -39.07 19.16
C ALA A 106 -8.77 -38.76 20.28
N ARG A 107 -8.46 -39.77 21.11
CA ARG A 107 -7.27 -39.78 21.95
C ARG A 107 -6.58 -41.13 21.75
N PRO A 108 -5.40 -41.16 21.13
CA PRO A 108 -4.41 -42.18 21.43
C PRO A 108 -3.22 -41.56 22.19
N LYS A 109 -2.67 -42.38 23.07
CA LYS A 109 -1.59 -42.12 24.01
C LYS A 109 -0.23 -42.13 23.27
N SER A 110 0.61 -41.13 23.52
CA SER A 110 2.08 -41.21 23.43
C SER A 110 2.62 -40.84 24.82
N ALA A 111 3.11 -41.80 25.61
CA ALA A 111 4.46 -42.36 25.58
C ALA A 111 5.51 -41.29 25.90
N ALA A 112 5.89 -41.28 27.18
CA ALA A 112 6.87 -40.42 27.81
C ALA A 112 8.25 -40.57 27.16
N TRP A 113 8.92 -39.44 26.96
CA TRP A 113 10.37 -39.39 26.80
C TRP A 113 10.97 -38.62 27.97
N VAL A 114 11.83 -39.33 28.69
CA VAL A 114 12.59 -38.91 29.86
C VAL A 114 13.78 -38.06 29.38
N ALA A 115 13.99 -36.91 30.01
CA ALA A 115 15.19 -36.10 29.85
C ALA A 115 16.34 -36.66 30.71
N PRO A 116 17.59 -36.64 30.23
CA PRO A 116 18.73 -36.73 31.12
C PRO A 116 19.24 -35.32 31.47
N SER A 117 19.30 -35.07 32.77
CA SER A 117 20.03 -33.97 33.38
C SER A 117 21.53 -34.25 33.40
N SER A 118 22.35 -33.24 33.11
CA SER A 118 23.66 -33.11 33.76
C SER A 118 24.04 -31.63 33.85
N SER A 119 24.20 -31.18 35.08
CA SER A 119 24.89 -29.96 35.49
C SER A 119 26.34 -29.96 35.01
N ASP A 120 26.89 -28.80 34.63
CA ASP A 120 28.06 -28.29 35.33
C ASP A 120 28.32 -26.79 35.04
N SER A 121 29.02 -26.21 35.99
CA SER A 121 29.32 -24.83 36.28
C SER A 121 30.57 -24.31 35.55
N GLY A 122 30.71 -22.97 35.41
CA GLY A 122 32.01 -22.39 35.02
C GLY A 122 31.98 -20.93 34.59
N LYS A 123 32.79 -20.10 35.26
CA LYS A 123 32.85 -18.64 35.17
C LYS A 123 33.84 -18.13 34.10
N ARG A 124 33.53 -16.94 33.56
CA ARG A 124 34.37 -15.83 33.04
C ARG A 124 35.82 -16.09 32.61
N LEU A 125 36.21 -15.52 31.46
CA LEU A 125 37.43 -14.70 31.31
C LEU A 125 37.34 -13.81 30.05
N ARG A 126 37.54 -12.50 30.24
CA ARG A 126 37.91 -11.52 29.20
C ARG A 126 39.44 -11.53 29.09
N VAL A 127 39.99 -11.54 27.88
CA VAL A 127 41.27 -10.90 27.52
C VAL A 127 41.20 -10.51 26.03
N ALA A 128 41.39 -9.22 25.76
CA ALA A 128 41.98 -8.67 24.52
C ALA A 128 43.45 -8.34 24.87
N PRO A 129 44.44 -8.18 23.94
CA PRO A 129 44.36 -7.32 22.74
C PRO A 129 45.27 -7.70 21.53
N VAL A 130 45.31 -6.79 20.54
CA VAL A 130 46.42 -6.39 19.64
C VAL A 130 46.15 -6.53 18.11
N ASP A 131 45.82 -5.36 17.53
CA ASP A 131 46.25 -4.71 16.28
C ASP A 131 46.60 -5.50 15.01
N ALA A 132 45.92 -5.14 13.90
CA ALA A 132 46.54 -4.36 12.82
C ALA A 132 45.49 -3.85 11.79
N GLY A 133 45.27 -2.53 11.80
CA GLY A 133 44.99 -1.62 10.68
C GLY A 133 43.98 -1.97 9.58
N ILE A 134 42.90 -1.17 9.47
CA ILE A 134 42.65 -0.20 8.36
C ILE A 134 41.37 0.61 8.69
N LEU A 135 41.58 1.93 8.88
CA LEU A 135 40.75 3.15 8.82
C LEU A 135 39.25 3.20 9.27
N PRO A 136 38.85 4.29 9.96
CA PRO A 136 37.56 4.42 10.62
C PRO A 136 36.44 4.89 9.68
N VAL A 137 35.33 4.16 9.65
CA VAL A 137 34.03 4.70 9.24
C VAL A 137 33.60 5.69 10.33
N VAL A 138 33.44 6.95 9.95
CA VAL A 138 32.82 7.99 10.78
C VAL A 138 31.43 7.50 11.18
N GLY A 139 31.32 7.06 12.43
CA GLY A 139 30.05 6.75 13.06
C GLY A 139 29.24 8.02 13.18
N SER A 140 28.16 8.14 12.41
CA SER A 140 27.06 9.01 12.78
C SER A 140 26.61 8.62 14.18
N ALA A 141 26.61 9.62 15.06
CA ALA A 141 26.27 9.52 16.45
C ALA A 141 25.08 8.59 16.69
N GLN A 142 25.32 7.54 17.47
CA GLN A 142 24.27 6.89 18.25
C GLN A 142 23.76 7.94 19.23
N THR A 143 22.73 8.68 18.84
CA THR A 143 21.86 9.33 19.80
C THR A 143 21.19 8.24 20.59
N LEU A 144 21.59 8.22 21.86
CA LEU A 144 20.98 7.52 22.97
C LEU A 144 19.48 7.29 22.75
N SER A 145 19.12 6.01 22.84
CA SER A 145 17.77 5.48 22.90
C SER A 145 16.93 6.24 23.94
N ALA A 146 16.24 7.29 23.50
CA ALA A 146 15.02 7.75 24.13
C ALA A 146 13.92 6.77 23.69
N GLY A 147 13.30 6.10 24.67
CA GLY A 147 12.23 5.13 24.44
C GLY A 147 11.21 5.69 23.46
N ARG A 148 11.07 5.03 22.31
CA ARG A 148 10.03 5.38 21.33
C ARG A 148 8.69 5.11 22.03
N PRO A 149 7.77 6.10 22.10
CA PRO A 149 6.48 5.85 22.72
C PRO A 149 5.78 4.76 21.92
N VAL A 150 5.26 3.75 22.62
CA VAL A 150 4.52 2.61 22.06
C VAL A 150 3.42 3.06 21.09
N ASP A 151 2.88 4.26 21.32
CA ASP A 151 1.86 4.91 20.48
C ASP A 151 2.34 5.25 19.05
N ALA A 152 3.63 5.57 18.87
CA ALA A 152 4.18 5.92 17.55
C ALA A 152 4.39 4.68 16.67
N GLU A 153 4.79 3.55 17.26
CA GLU A 153 4.91 2.27 16.55
C GLU A 153 3.54 1.70 16.23
N GLN A 154 2.60 1.79 17.17
CA GLN A 154 1.20 1.42 16.94
C GLN A 154 0.57 2.25 15.81
N GLY A 155 0.81 3.56 15.80
CA GLY A 155 0.31 4.44 14.73
C GLY A 155 0.89 4.13 13.35
N GLU A 156 2.14 3.72 13.25
CA GLU A 156 2.75 3.30 11.97
C GLU A 156 2.19 1.95 11.51
N GLN A 157 1.98 1.01 12.44
CA GLN A 157 1.39 -0.30 12.15
C GLN A 157 -0.07 -0.18 11.70
N ASP A 158 -0.85 0.73 12.30
CA ASP A 158 -2.21 1.05 11.87
C ASP A 158 -2.24 1.62 10.45
N ARG A 159 -1.35 2.56 10.14
CA ARG A 159 -1.22 3.13 8.79
C ARG A 159 -0.84 2.08 7.75
N LEU A 160 0.07 1.18 8.12
CA LEU A 160 0.46 0.05 7.27
C LEU A 160 -0.72 -0.89 7.03
N SER A 161 -1.53 -1.16 8.07
CA SER A 161 -2.71 -2.01 7.97
C SER A 161 -3.76 -1.45 7.02
N ILE A 162 -4.02 -0.14 7.07
CA ILE A 162 -4.94 0.55 6.13
C ILE A 162 -4.43 0.42 4.70
N LYS A 163 -3.13 0.64 4.47
CA LYS A 163 -2.54 0.52 3.14
C LYS A 163 -2.50 -0.92 2.64
N ALA A 164 -2.26 -1.88 3.53
CA ALA A 164 -2.30 -3.30 3.19
C ALA A 164 -3.71 -3.70 2.74
N GLU A 165 -4.74 -3.19 3.39
CA GLU A 165 -6.11 -3.40 2.94
C GLU A 165 -6.36 -2.79 1.55
N ALA A 166 -5.86 -1.59 1.28
CA ALA A 166 -5.95 -1.00 -0.06
C ALA A 166 -5.22 -1.84 -1.13
N VAL A 167 -4.12 -2.51 -0.78
CA VAL A 167 -3.45 -3.47 -1.67
C VAL A 167 -4.33 -4.70 -1.93
N TRP A 168 -5.00 -5.21 -0.89
CA TRP A 168 -5.95 -6.31 -1.04
C TRP A 168 -7.11 -5.94 -1.95
N GLN A 169 -7.70 -4.76 -1.79
CA GLN A 169 -8.77 -4.27 -2.66
C GLN A 169 -8.30 -4.13 -4.12
N ALA A 170 -7.07 -3.63 -4.33
CA ALA A 170 -6.50 -3.55 -5.67
C ALA A 170 -6.29 -4.94 -6.31
N PHE A 171 -5.93 -5.96 -5.51
CA PHE A 171 -5.83 -7.33 -5.98
C PHE A 171 -7.20 -7.91 -6.37
N LEU A 172 -8.23 -7.68 -5.55
CA LEU A 172 -9.61 -8.10 -5.86
C LEU A 172 -10.15 -7.44 -7.14
N GLU A 173 -9.83 -6.17 -7.36
CA GLU A 173 -10.26 -5.44 -8.57
C GLU A 173 -9.65 -6.01 -9.85
N VAL A 174 -8.41 -6.51 -9.79
CA VAL A 174 -7.79 -7.21 -10.93
C VAL A 174 -8.49 -8.53 -11.19
N GLY A 175 -8.93 -9.23 -10.14
CA GLY A 175 -9.73 -10.44 -10.26
C GLY A 175 -9.05 -11.50 -11.14
N SER A 176 -9.84 -12.18 -11.97
CA SER A 176 -9.42 -13.26 -12.86
C SER A 176 -8.40 -12.87 -13.94
N GLU A 177 -8.15 -11.59 -14.16
CA GLU A 177 -7.10 -11.12 -15.06
C GLU A 177 -5.70 -11.23 -14.40
N GLY A 178 -5.63 -11.43 -13.08
CA GLY A 178 -4.40 -11.59 -12.32
C GLY A 178 -3.85 -13.01 -12.40
N THR A 179 -2.54 -13.14 -12.58
CA THR A 179 -1.87 -14.46 -12.66
C THR A 179 -1.88 -15.25 -11.34
N LEU A 180 -2.11 -14.58 -10.21
CA LEU A 180 -2.24 -15.19 -8.88
C LEU A 180 -3.70 -15.33 -8.44
N TRP A 181 -4.66 -15.03 -9.31
CA TRP A 181 -6.07 -15.20 -9.01
C TRP A 181 -6.45 -16.68 -9.03
N GLU A 182 -7.12 -17.12 -8.00
CA GLU A 182 -7.72 -18.45 -7.91
C GLU A 182 -9.17 -18.29 -7.46
N ASP A 183 -10.11 -18.90 -8.18
CA ASP A 183 -11.52 -18.96 -7.79
C ASP A 183 -11.65 -19.95 -6.62
N LEU A 184 -11.39 -19.44 -5.42
CA LEU A 184 -11.45 -20.20 -4.17
C LEU A 184 -12.77 -19.94 -3.43
N PRO A 185 -13.31 -20.95 -2.73
CA PRO A 185 -14.43 -20.72 -1.82
C PRO A 185 -14.02 -19.79 -0.67
N ASP A 186 -15.00 -19.09 -0.08
CA ASP A 186 -14.79 -18.06 0.96
C ASP A 186 -13.90 -18.51 2.13
N GLU A 187 -13.97 -19.79 2.48
CA GLU A 187 -13.15 -20.40 3.54
C GLU A 187 -11.64 -20.32 3.24
N HIS A 188 -11.25 -20.41 1.97
CA HIS A 188 -9.86 -20.36 1.51
C HIS A 188 -9.41 -18.95 1.10
N MET A 189 -10.33 -18.03 0.83
CA MET A 189 -10.02 -16.63 0.51
C MET A 189 -9.23 -15.93 1.63
N LEU A 190 -9.43 -16.33 2.88
CA LEU A 190 -8.67 -15.82 4.03
C LEU A 190 -7.20 -16.26 4.01
N GLY A 191 -6.95 -17.50 3.55
CA GLY A 191 -5.61 -18.02 3.34
C GLY A 191 -4.91 -17.26 2.22
N LEU A 192 -5.58 -17.07 1.08
CA LEU A 192 -5.07 -16.29 -0.05
C LEU A 192 -4.75 -14.85 0.36
N ARG A 193 -5.66 -14.16 1.05
CA ARG A 193 -5.43 -12.81 1.58
C ARG A 193 -4.18 -12.76 2.47
N THR A 194 -3.99 -13.76 3.34
CA THR A 194 -2.82 -13.82 4.22
C THR A 194 -1.53 -13.98 3.42
N LEU A 195 -1.53 -14.83 2.38
CA LEU A 195 -0.38 -15.04 1.51
C LEU A 195 -0.04 -13.78 0.70
N ILE A 196 -1.05 -13.11 0.16
CA ILE A 196 -0.92 -11.88 -0.63
C ILE A 196 -0.43 -10.69 0.22
N LEU A 197 -0.95 -10.54 1.44
CA LEU A 197 -0.57 -9.42 2.31
C LEU A 197 0.75 -9.64 3.05
N ARG A 198 1.22 -10.89 3.19
CA ARG A 198 2.50 -11.20 3.85
C ARG A 198 3.70 -10.39 3.30
N PRO A 199 3.94 -10.29 1.98
CA PRO A 199 5.02 -9.45 1.45
C PRO A 199 4.78 -7.96 1.68
N VAL A 200 3.53 -7.49 1.71
CA VAL A 200 3.17 -6.08 1.94
C VAL A 200 3.51 -5.65 3.37
N LEU A 201 3.19 -6.49 4.35
CA LEU A 201 3.42 -6.22 5.77
C LEU A 201 4.92 -6.18 6.15
N ARG A 202 5.81 -6.65 5.27
CA ARG A 202 7.28 -6.55 5.45
C ARG A 202 7.84 -5.20 4.96
N LEU A 203 7.04 -4.40 4.27
CA LEU A 203 7.46 -3.11 3.73
C LEU A 203 7.16 -1.97 4.70
N GLN A 204 7.92 -0.89 4.60
CA GLN A 204 7.62 0.36 5.29
C GLN A 204 6.32 0.99 4.74
N SER A 205 5.52 1.63 5.59
CA SER A 205 4.26 2.28 5.19
C SER A 205 4.46 3.28 4.05
N LYS A 206 5.59 4.00 4.04
CA LYS A 206 5.96 4.92 2.95
C LYS A 206 6.13 4.20 1.61
N ARG A 207 6.75 3.02 1.60
CA ARG A 207 6.96 2.21 0.40
C ARG A 207 5.63 1.68 -0.14
N VAL A 208 4.74 1.18 0.73
CA VAL A 208 3.40 0.73 0.31
C VAL A 208 2.58 1.90 -0.25
N GLY A 209 2.68 3.08 0.36
CA GLY A 209 2.06 4.30 -0.16
C GLY A 209 2.53 4.62 -1.59
N ALA A 210 3.84 4.54 -1.84
CA ALA A 210 4.41 4.78 -3.16
C ALA A 210 3.93 3.75 -4.21
N LEU A 211 3.78 2.47 -3.84
CA LEU A 211 3.22 1.43 -4.70
C LEU A 211 1.75 1.69 -5.04
N LEU A 212 0.93 2.07 -4.05
CA LEU A 212 -0.48 2.41 -4.29
C LEU A 212 -0.62 3.64 -5.19
N SER A 213 0.20 4.68 -4.96
CA SER A 213 0.23 5.86 -5.81
C SER A 213 0.65 5.54 -7.25
N SER A 214 1.59 4.61 -7.44
CA SER A 214 2.03 4.20 -8.78
C SER A 214 0.90 3.52 -9.57
N LEU A 215 0.17 2.61 -8.91
CA LEU A 215 -0.97 1.93 -9.50
C LEU A 215 -2.11 2.92 -9.80
N ARG A 216 -2.38 3.86 -8.89
CA ARG A 216 -3.40 4.90 -9.12
C ARG A 216 -3.07 5.75 -10.34
N ARG A 217 -1.82 6.23 -10.48
CA ARG A 217 -1.39 7.01 -11.65
C ARG A 217 -1.57 6.23 -12.94
N TRP A 218 -1.22 4.94 -12.92
CA TRP A 218 -1.42 4.05 -14.05
C TRP A 218 -2.91 3.91 -14.42
N LYS A 219 -3.79 3.67 -13.44
CA LYS A 219 -5.23 3.57 -13.65
C LYS A 219 -5.85 4.86 -14.19
N VAL A 220 -5.48 6.01 -13.63
CA VAL A 220 -5.94 7.32 -14.09
C VAL A 220 -5.56 7.54 -15.55
N TRP A 221 -4.30 7.28 -15.90
CA TRP A 221 -3.84 7.41 -17.28
C TRP A 221 -4.58 6.43 -18.22
N CYS A 222 -4.77 5.18 -17.82
CA CYS A 222 -5.55 4.21 -18.61
C CYS A 222 -6.98 4.70 -18.84
N HIS A 223 -7.63 5.19 -17.78
CA HIS A 223 -8.98 5.74 -17.87
C HIS A 223 -9.07 6.94 -18.82
N GLU A 224 -8.13 7.90 -18.74
CA GLU A 224 -8.06 9.05 -19.66
C GLU A 224 -7.87 8.61 -21.13
N GLN A 225 -7.10 7.56 -21.36
CA GLN A 225 -6.86 6.98 -22.68
C GLN A 225 -7.96 5.99 -23.12
N LYS A 226 -8.99 5.75 -22.29
CA LYS A 226 -10.07 4.77 -22.50
C LYS A 226 -9.54 3.34 -22.71
N ILE A 227 -8.51 2.99 -21.95
CA ILE A 227 -7.86 1.68 -21.92
C ILE A 227 -8.24 0.98 -20.62
N ASP A 228 -8.54 -0.32 -20.70
CA ASP A 228 -8.63 -1.15 -19.50
C ASP A 228 -7.21 -1.40 -18.96
N PHE A 229 -6.96 -0.98 -17.71
CA PHE A 229 -5.64 -1.06 -17.09
C PHE A 229 -5.13 -2.49 -16.92
N THR A 230 -6.04 -3.48 -16.92
CA THR A 230 -5.71 -4.91 -16.84
C THR A 230 -5.33 -5.51 -18.20
N LYS A 231 -5.73 -4.86 -19.31
CA LYS A 231 -5.56 -5.35 -20.69
C LYS A 231 -4.64 -4.48 -21.53
N ALA A 232 -3.91 -3.57 -20.90
CA ALA A 232 -3.03 -2.66 -21.59
C ALA A 232 -1.87 -3.41 -22.26
N SER A 233 -1.63 -3.10 -23.53
CA SER A 233 -0.49 -3.59 -24.30
C SER A 233 0.83 -2.98 -23.83
N VAL A 234 1.96 -3.66 -24.12
CA VAL A 234 3.31 -3.10 -23.90
C VAL A 234 3.47 -1.71 -24.48
N VAL A 235 2.92 -1.46 -25.68
CA VAL A 235 3.03 -0.17 -26.36
C VAL A 235 2.33 0.95 -25.58
N GLN A 236 1.14 0.66 -25.03
CA GLN A 236 0.41 1.61 -24.19
C GLN A 236 1.16 1.88 -22.89
N LEU A 237 1.73 0.84 -22.28
CA LEU A 237 2.56 1.00 -21.08
C LEU A 237 3.82 1.84 -21.36
N GLY A 238 4.46 1.65 -22.51
CA GLY A 238 5.58 2.49 -22.96
C GLY A 238 5.19 3.94 -23.19
N ARG A 239 4.01 4.20 -23.78
CA ARG A 239 3.47 5.57 -23.92
C ARG A 239 3.24 6.24 -22.56
N PHE A 240 2.73 5.50 -21.59
CA PHE A 240 2.57 6.01 -20.23
C PHE A 240 3.92 6.35 -19.59
N LEU A 241 4.91 5.47 -19.68
CA LEU A 241 6.24 5.73 -19.11
C LEU A 241 6.94 6.91 -19.80
N ASN A 242 6.77 7.06 -21.12
CA ASN A 242 7.24 8.24 -21.86
C ASN A 242 6.54 9.52 -21.37
N HIS A 243 5.22 9.50 -21.20
CA HIS A 243 4.46 10.64 -20.67
C HIS A 243 4.93 11.05 -19.26
N VAL A 244 5.30 10.08 -18.43
CA VAL A 244 5.89 10.35 -17.12
C VAL A 244 7.32 10.89 -17.25
N ALA A 245 8.11 10.35 -18.19
CA ALA A 245 9.49 10.75 -18.43
C ALA A 245 9.62 12.19 -18.91
N GLU A 246 8.64 12.69 -19.68
CA GLU A 246 8.53 14.11 -20.05
C GLU A 246 8.53 15.04 -18.82
N ARG A 247 8.00 14.56 -17.69
CA ARG A 247 7.98 15.29 -16.40
C ARG A 247 9.18 14.95 -15.50
N GLY A 248 10.01 13.99 -15.89
CA GLY A 248 11.23 13.61 -15.19
C GLY A 248 11.61 12.13 -15.44
N PRO A 249 12.81 11.85 -16.00
CA PRO A 249 13.22 10.47 -16.31
C PRO A 249 13.35 9.59 -15.06
N THR A 250 13.79 10.16 -13.94
CA THR A 250 13.88 9.46 -12.65
C THR A 250 12.51 9.03 -12.12
N ALA A 251 11.47 9.83 -12.38
CA ALA A 251 10.10 9.49 -11.99
C ALA A 251 9.57 8.30 -12.79
N ALA A 252 9.88 8.25 -14.09
CA ALA A 252 9.52 7.13 -14.96
C ALA A 252 10.23 5.83 -14.54
N ALA A 253 11.53 5.89 -14.24
CA ALA A 253 12.29 4.73 -13.75
C ALA A 253 11.74 4.21 -12.40
N ALA A 254 11.39 5.12 -11.48
CA ALA A 254 10.77 4.75 -10.20
C ALA A 254 9.39 4.08 -10.41
N LEU A 255 8.57 4.62 -11.31
CA LEU A 255 7.26 4.06 -11.67
C LEU A 255 7.40 2.68 -12.31
N HIS A 256 8.38 2.50 -13.22
CA HIS A 256 8.69 1.21 -13.81
C HIS A 256 9.00 0.16 -12.73
N GLN A 257 9.88 0.47 -11.77
CA GLN A 257 10.20 -0.44 -10.66
C GLN A 257 8.99 -0.76 -9.78
N GLN A 258 8.12 0.22 -9.53
CA GLN A 258 6.92 0.02 -8.73
C GLN A 258 5.90 -0.87 -9.44
N LEU A 259 5.68 -0.67 -10.74
CA LEU A 259 4.81 -1.54 -11.55
C LEU A 259 5.40 -2.94 -11.70
N ALA A 260 6.73 -3.08 -11.80
CA ALA A 260 7.40 -4.38 -11.78
C ALA A 260 7.19 -5.12 -10.46
N TRP A 261 7.10 -4.41 -9.33
CA TRP A 261 6.75 -5.02 -8.05
C TRP A 261 5.31 -5.56 -8.06
N TRP A 262 4.34 -4.81 -8.62
CA TRP A 262 2.95 -5.26 -8.74
C TRP A 262 2.83 -6.53 -9.59
N GLN A 263 3.51 -6.56 -10.74
CA GLN A 263 3.55 -7.75 -11.60
C GLN A 263 4.22 -8.93 -10.88
N GLY A 264 5.43 -8.74 -10.34
CA GLY A 264 6.23 -9.83 -9.78
C GLY A 264 5.75 -10.36 -8.43
N THR A 265 5.12 -9.52 -7.61
CA THR A 265 4.69 -9.89 -6.25
C THR A 265 3.23 -10.29 -6.19
N LEU A 266 2.37 -9.60 -6.94
CA LEU A 266 0.92 -9.75 -6.88
C LEU A 266 0.31 -10.26 -8.18
N GLY A 267 1.13 -10.54 -9.20
CA GLY A 267 0.68 -11.18 -10.41
C GLY A 267 -0.18 -10.30 -11.31
N PHE A 268 -0.11 -8.98 -11.16
CA PHE A 268 -0.92 -8.06 -11.98
C PHE A 268 -0.58 -8.24 -13.48
N PRO A 269 -1.57 -8.17 -14.38
CA PRO A 269 -1.39 -8.37 -15.82
C PRO A 269 -0.72 -7.17 -16.52
N ILE A 270 0.39 -6.69 -15.97
CA ILE A 270 1.14 -5.55 -16.49
C ILE A 270 2.40 -6.09 -17.17
N GLN A 271 2.54 -5.87 -18.47
CA GLN A 271 3.67 -6.37 -19.27
C GLN A 271 4.94 -5.49 -19.12
N ILE A 272 5.31 -5.16 -17.89
CA ILE A 272 6.38 -4.20 -17.58
C ILE A 272 7.79 -4.76 -17.81
N GLN A 273 7.97 -6.09 -17.79
CA GLN A 273 9.26 -6.75 -18.08
C GLN A 273 9.56 -6.94 -19.57
N ALA A 274 8.74 -6.39 -20.47
CA ALA A 274 8.98 -6.50 -21.91
C ALA A 274 10.28 -5.79 -22.30
N GLY A 275 11.08 -6.39 -23.19
CA GLY A 275 12.37 -5.82 -23.63
C GLY A 275 12.26 -4.43 -24.25
N LEU A 276 11.08 -4.07 -24.79
CA LEU A 276 10.79 -2.74 -25.32
C LEU A 276 10.79 -1.63 -24.25
N LEU A 277 10.71 -1.97 -22.97
CA LEU A 277 10.70 -1.03 -21.85
C LEU A 277 12.05 -1.01 -21.10
N ALA A 278 13.08 -1.66 -21.65
CA ALA A 278 14.39 -1.79 -21.02
C ALA A 278 15.07 -0.43 -20.75
N ASP A 279 14.78 0.59 -21.55
CA ASP A 279 15.35 1.95 -21.39
C ASP A 279 14.91 2.63 -20.07
N PHE A 280 13.83 2.15 -19.44
CA PHE A 280 13.37 2.63 -18.14
C PHE A 280 13.99 1.87 -16.96
N LEU A 281 14.80 0.84 -17.22
CA LEU A 281 15.56 0.15 -16.19
C LEU A 281 16.73 1.02 -15.74
N PRO A 282 17.04 1.08 -14.43
CA PRO A 282 18.32 1.62 -14.00
C PRO A 282 19.44 0.85 -14.68
N SER A 283 20.47 1.56 -15.16
CA SER A 283 21.64 1.03 -15.88
C SER A 283 22.24 -0.27 -15.29
N ALA A 284 22.14 -0.49 -13.98
CA ALA A 284 22.57 -1.72 -13.29
C ALA A 284 21.75 -3.00 -13.62
N TYR A 285 20.58 -2.88 -14.24
CA TYR A 285 19.66 -3.98 -14.58
C TYR A 285 19.40 -4.12 -16.08
N ALA A 286 20.00 -3.26 -16.91
CA ALA A 286 19.99 -3.45 -18.35
C ALA A 286 20.74 -4.75 -18.65
N ARG A 287 19.99 -5.85 -18.87
CA ARG A 287 20.61 -7.10 -19.28
C ARG A 287 21.36 -6.81 -20.59
N PRO A 288 22.66 -7.14 -20.69
CA PRO A 288 23.29 -7.18 -22.00
C PRO A 288 22.47 -8.19 -22.81
N PHE A 289 21.89 -7.73 -23.91
CA PHE A 289 21.26 -8.63 -24.87
C PHE A 289 22.25 -9.76 -25.13
N GLY A 290 21.86 -10.97 -24.74
CA GLY A 290 22.70 -12.16 -24.88
C GLY A 290 23.14 -12.24 -26.33
N GLY A 291 24.46 -12.16 -26.54
CA GLY A 291 25.06 -12.32 -27.84
C GLY A 291 24.59 -13.64 -28.42
N CYS A 292 23.89 -13.58 -29.55
CA CYS A 292 23.74 -14.72 -30.44
C CYS A 292 25.14 -15.22 -30.76
N SER A 293 25.55 -16.27 -30.07
CA SER A 293 26.73 -17.04 -30.43
C SER A 293 26.28 -17.90 -31.61
N SER A 294 26.48 -17.40 -32.83
CA SER A 294 26.43 -18.23 -34.01
C SER A 294 27.61 -19.19 -33.96
N SER A 295 27.40 -20.38 -33.42
CA SER A 295 28.30 -21.51 -33.62
C SER A 295 28.16 -21.98 -35.07
N SER A 296 29.18 -21.66 -35.87
CA SER A 296 29.50 -22.38 -37.10
C SER A 296 30.15 -23.71 -36.76
#